data_AF-A0A2G8JDW5-F1
#
_entry.id   AF-A0A2G8JDW5-F1
#
_cell.length_a   1.000
_cell.length_b   1.000
_cell.length_c   1.000
_cell.angle_alpha   90.00
_cell.angle_beta   90.00
_cell.angle_gamma   90.00
#
_symmetry.space_group_name_H-M   'P 1'
#
loop_
_entity.id
_entity.type
_entity.pdbx_description
1 polymer ?
#
loop_
_entity_poly.entity_id
_entity_poly.type
_entity_poly.pdbx_seq_one_letter_code
_entity_poly.pdbx_strand_id
1 'polypeptide(L)'
;MYQSLILALLATCACAYEVKNPDVSLRQDGGIKFATADEPEISLVAYHYSVNKPVPNVAAGDYNVDVNSPTGGYWVHENPSVVVVPGDIVNYWVHVITTSGTGHNLLEQSWTATAATQAPPTDATTTTVASTTIVSPTTTLQTPVVTTIQSTASTGTTATTTQGSTTVTVPPVLVLVAVKISNLRNVFTARSVTVTNPHLEDTFDTFDLDVWEHEMTAGGGGNWEFQYYTNNRSNSYVRDNTLYIKPTLTSEKEGEAFLTSGTLNLWGASPADLCTGNNWWGCERTGSFNNILNPIQSARLRTVNSFAFKHGRIEVFAQLPKGDWLWPAIWLLPKRNAYGGWPASGEIDLVESRGNRNLRAADGTHVGAEQVGRPTLGTLLASERLSMTHNAKNLPDGQTFGDGFHNYTLVWTADSLDFYLDGEPILSVDPGASGFFDYGGFEALTLVFKIHGLIPQTSSPIRSRFYIILNVAVGGTGYFSDSFTNSPNPKPWLNTSPTAAKDFYDAKADWYPTWNPDTNNGEDAAMKIKSVRVYAL
;
A
#
# COMPACT_ATOMS: atom_id res chain seq x y z
N MET A 1 -29.36 49.99 26.06
CA MET A 1 -29.52 49.46 24.69
C MET A 1 -28.48 48.35 24.53
N TYR A 2 -28.81 47.15 25.02
CA TYR A 2 -27.94 45.96 24.91
C TYR A 2 -28.74 44.90 24.15
N GLN A 3 -28.27 44.57 22.95
CA GLN A 3 -28.89 43.60 22.08
C GLN A 3 -28.14 42.28 22.29
N SER A 4 -28.80 41.31 22.93
CA SER A 4 -28.27 39.97 23.14
C SER A 4 -28.28 39.21 21.80
N LEU A 5 -27.09 38.88 21.29
CA LEU A 5 -26.92 37.99 20.14
C LEU A 5 -26.95 36.54 20.66
N ILE A 6 -28.02 35.81 20.36
CA ILE A 6 -28.10 34.37 20.60
C ILE A 6 -27.36 33.69 19.43
N LEU A 7 -26.20 33.11 19.72
CA LEU A 7 -25.46 32.27 18.78
C LEU A 7 -26.08 30.87 18.82
N ALA A 8 -26.91 30.55 17.81
CA ALA A 8 -27.42 29.20 17.61
C ALA A 8 -26.27 28.33 17.08
N LEU A 9 -25.79 27.41 17.91
CA LEU A 9 -24.87 26.36 17.48
C LEU A 9 -25.66 25.35 16.64
N LEU A 10 -25.69 25.56 15.32
CA LEU A 10 -26.14 24.53 14.37
C LEU A 10 -25.08 23.44 14.36
N ALA A 11 -25.33 22.36 15.11
CA ALA A 11 -24.62 21.10 14.92
C ALA A 11 -25.01 20.55 13.54
N THR A 12 -24.25 20.88 12.51
CA THR A 12 -24.30 20.18 11.23
C THR A 12 -23.76 18.78 11.49
N CYS A 13 -24.66 17.81 11.58
CA CYS A 13 -24.32 16.40 11.44
C CYS A 13 -23.71 16.26 10.04
N ALA A 14 -22.39 16.06 9.96
CA ALA A 14 -21.77 15.60 8.72
C ALA A 14 -22.24 14.16 8.52
N CYS A 15 -23.29 13.97 7.73
CA CYS A 15 -23.65 12.65 7.25
C CYS A 15 -22.48 12.16 6.40
N ALA A 16 -21.98 10.95 6.68
CA ALA A 16 -21.03 10.30 5.79
C ALA A 16 -21.66 10.19 4.39
N TYR A 17 -20.93 10.59 3.36
CA TYR A 17 -21.38 10.46 1.98
C TYR A 17 -21.66 8.97 1.68
N GLU A 18 -22.86 8.68 1.21
CA GLU A 18 -23.33 7.34 0.89
C GLU A 18 -23.35 7.17 -0.63
N VAL A 19 -22.58 6.20 -1.14
CA VAL A 19 -22.52 5.92 -2.57
C VAL A 19 -23.85 5.29 -3.01
N LYS A 20 -24.55 5.96 -3.93
CA LYS A 20 -25.80 5.46 -4.51
C LYS A 20 -25.55 4.39 -5.56
N ASN A 21 -26.51 3.48 -5.70
CA ASN A 21 -26.50 2.50 -6.77
C ASN A 21 -26.50 3.19 -8.15
N PRO A 22 -25.59 2.80 -9.07
CA PRO A 22 -25.63 3.28 -10.44
C PRO A 22 -26.82 2.68 -11.18
N ASP A 23 -27.29 3.38 -12.22
CA ASP A 23 -28.13 2.78 -13.24
C ASP A 23 -27.27 1.87 -14.12
N VAL A 24 -27.51 0.56 -14.01
CA VAL A 24 -26.84 -0.47 -14.80
C VAL A 24 -27.80 -0.95 -15.89
N SER A 25 -27.38 -0.88 -17.15
CA SER A 25 -28.24 -1.22 -18.29
C SER A 25 -27.47 -1.86 -19.44
N LEU A 26 -28.20 -2.64 -20.26
CA LEU A 26 -27.72 -3.09 -21.55
C LEU A 26 -27.69 -1.92 -22.54
N ARG A 27 -26.63 -1.84 -23.32
CA ARG A 27 -26.56 -0.91 -24.46
C ARG A 27 -27.36 -1.44 -25.65
N GLN A 28 -27.87 -0.54 -26.48
CA GLN A 28 -28.63 -0.90 -27.70
C GLN A 28 -27.77 -1.59 -28.77
N ASP A 29 -26.48 -1.26 -28.83
CA ASP A 29 -25.49 -1.83 -29.75
C ASP A 29 -24.76 -3.06 -29.17
N GLY A 30 -25.20 -3.55 -28.01
CA GLY A 30 -24.49 -4.57 -27.24
C GLY A 30 -23.49 -3.96 -26.24
N GLY A 31 -23.26 -4.66 -25.13
CA GLY A 31 -22.43 -4.16 -24.04
C GLY A 31 -23.20 -3.68 -22.82
N ILE A 32 -22.46 -3.07 -21.91
CA ILE A 32 -22.98 -2.61 -20.61
C ILE A 32 -22.71 -1.12 -20.40
N LYS A 33 -23.63 -0.49 -19.68
CA LYS A 33 -23.54 0.89 -19.23
C LYS A 33 -23.72 0.96 -17.72
N PHE A 34 -22.90 1.79 -17.08
CA PHE A 34 -23.08 2.26 -15.71
C PHE A 34 -23.27 3.78 -15.72
N ALA A 35 -24.24 4.27 -14.97
CA ALA A 35 -24.46 5.71 -14.78
C ALA A 35 -24.76 6.03 -13.33
N THR A 36 -23.84 6.68 -12.64
CA THR A 36 -24.06 7.26 -11.31
C THR A 36 -24.51 8.70 -11.47
N ALA A 37 -25.58 9.10 -10.80
CA ALA A 37 -26.04 10.49 -10.82
C ALA A 37 -24.95 11.42 -10.28
N ASP A 38 -24.73 12.55 -10.95
CA ASP A 38 -23.78 13.55 -10.49
C ASP A 38 -24.32 14.29 -9.26
N GLU A 39 -23.45 14.48 -8.28
CA GLU A 39 -23.71 15.26 -7.07
C GLU A 39 -22.58 16.26 -6.89
N PRO A 40 -22.83 17.47 -6.35
CA PRO A 40 -21.81 18.52 -6.23
C PRO A 40 -20.55 18.09 -5.47
N GLU A 41 -20.69 17.06 -4.64
CA GLU A 41 -19.64 16.52 -3.81
C GLU A 41 -18.83 15.44 -4.50
N ILE A 42 -19.09 15.04 -5.75
CA ILE A 42 -18.35 13.97 -6.45
C ILE A 42 -17.22 14.56 -7.31
N SER A 43 -16.03 13.98 -7.27
CA SER A 43 -14.90 14.32 -8.13
C SER A 43 -14.39 13.16 -9.00
N LEU A 44 -14.70 11.91 -8.65
CA LEU A 44 -14.37 10.73 -9.44
C LEU A 44 -15.35 9.59 -9.11
N VAL A 45 -15.72 8.79 -10.11
CA VAL A 45 -16.43 7.53 -9.91
C VAL A 45 -15.66 6.40 -10.58
N ALA A 46 -15.28 5.37 -9.82
CA ALA A 46 -14.69 4.16 -10.36
C ALA A 46 -15.71 3.02 -10.36
N TYR A 47 -15.79 2.28 -11.46
CA TYR A 47 -16.61 1.09 -11.57
C TYR A 47 -15.72 -0.14 -11.66
N HIS A 48 -16.08 -1.19 -10.94
CA HIS A 48 -15.40 -2.49 -10.98
C HIS A 48 -16.43 -3.59 -11.09
N TYR A 49 -16.37 -4.44 -12.12
CA TYR A 49 -17.41 -5.42 -12.39
C TYR A 49 -16.94 -6.64 -13.17
N SER A 50 -17.69 -7.74 -13.01
CA SER A 50 -17.53 -9.00 -13.74
C SER A 50 -18.89 -9.57 -14.13
N VAL A 51 -18.94 -10.28 -15.26
CA VAL A 51 -20.14 -10.98 -15.74
C VAL A 51 -20.08 -12.44 -15.30
N ASN A 52 -21.12 -12.92 -14.61
CA ASN A 52 -21.27 -14.29 -14.08
C ASN A 52 -20.11 -14.76 -13.18
N LYS A 53 -19.29 -13.83 -12.69
CA LYS A 53 -18.19 -14.07 -11.77
C LYS A 53 -18.32 -13.08 -10.60
N PRO A 54 -18.14 -13.53 -9.35
CA PRO A 54 -18.24 -12.65 -8.19
C PRO A 54 -17.12 -11.61 -8.19
N VAL A 55 -17.42 -10.41 -7.67
CA VAL A 55 -16.46 -9.35 -7.41
C VAL A 55 -16.52 -9.01 -5.91
N PRO A 56 -15.87 -9.80 -5.05
CA PRO A 56 -15.97 -9.60 -3.60
C PRO A 56 -15.24 -8.33 -3.18
N ASN A 57 -15.84 -7.57 -2.26
CA ASN A 57 -15.26 -6.36 -1.70
C ASN A 57 -14.77 -5.38 -2.80
N VAL A 58 -13.49 -4.97 -2.75
CA VAL A 58 -12.86 -4.04 -3.70
C VAL A 58 -11.98 -4.76 -4.73
N ALA A 59 -12.28 -6.02 -5.03
CA ALA A 59 -11.56 -6.77 -6.08
C ALA A 59 -11.73 -6.06 -7.44
N ALA A 60 -10.70 -6.04 -8.28
CA ALA A 60 -10.70 -5.21 -9.48
C ALA A 60 -11.85 -5.50 -10.47
N GLY A 61 -12.50 -6.67 -10.41
CA GLY A 61 -13.39 -7.17 -11.45
C GLY A 61 -12.61 -7.46 -12.75
N ASP A 62 -13.21 -8.19 -13.67
CA ASP A 62 -12.62 -8.41 -15.00
C ASP A 62 -12.57 -7.10 -15.80
N TYR A 63 -13.43 -6.13 -15.43
CA TYR A 63 -13.49 -4.80 -16.00
C TYR A 63 -13.48 -3.75 -14.88
N ASN A 64 -12.65 -2.72 -15.07
CA ASN A 64 -12.62 -1.56 -14.19
C ASN A 64 -12.24 -0.28 -14.94
N VAL A 65 -12.74 0.85 -14.43
CA VAL A 65 -12.50 2.17 -15.02
C VAL A 65 -12.66 3.26 -13.98
N ASP A 66 -11.84 4.30 -14.08
CA ASP A 66 -12.04 5.57 -13.39
C ASP A 66 -12.69 6.58 -14.36
N VAL A 67 -13.86 7.10 -13.98
CA VAL A 67 -14.55 8.18 -14.70
C VAL A 67 -14.23 9.48 -13.99
N ASN A 68 -13.46 10.34 -14.67
CA ASN A 68 -12.87 11.56 -14.07
C ASN A 68 -13.68 12.83 -14.34
N SER A 69 -14.81 12.72 -15.04
CA SER A 69 -15.69 13.86 -15.30
C SER A 69 -17.13 13.40 -15.60
N PRO A 70 -18.15 14.08 -15.07
CA PRO A 70 -19.54 13.79 -15.40
C PRO A 70 -19.90 14.31 -16.80
N THR A 71 -20.83 13.63 -17.46
CA THR A 71 -21.44 14.03 -18.73
C THR A 71 -22.96 14.02 -18.59
N GLY A 72 -23.61 15.16 -18.85
CA GLY A 72 -25.08 15.26 -18.82
C GLY A 72 -25.70 15.01 -17.45
N GLY A 73 -24.99 15.34 -16.35
CA GLY A 73 -25.45 15.12 -14.98
C GLY A 73 -25.23 13.69 -14.46
N TYR A 74 -24.39 12.89 -15.14
CA TYR A 74 -24.07 11.53 -14.74
C TYR A 74 -22.58 11.23 -14.94
N TRP A 75 -22.03 10.36 -14.09
CA TRP A 75 -20.73 9.73 -14.25
C TRP A 75 -20.93 8.45 -15.06
N VAL A 76 -20.66 8.51 -16.36
CA VAL A 76 -21.04 7.45 -17.30
C VAL A 76 -19.83 6.62 -17.70
N HIS A 77 -19.95 5.30 -17.54
CA HIS A 77 -19.07 4.32 -18.16
C HIS A 77 -19.87 3.47 -19.14
N GLU A 78 -19.33 3.29 -20.34
CA GLU A 78 -19.92 2.48 -21.39
C GLU A 78 -18.84 1.55 -21.96
N ASN A 79 -19.11 0.24 -21.96
CA ASN A 79 -18.18 -0.75 -22.50
C ASN A 79 -18.89 -1.64 -23.54
N PRO A 80 -18.70 -1.38 -24.85
CA PRO A 80 -19.31 -2.16 -25.92
C PRO A 80 -18.63 -3.53 -26.12
N SER A 81 -17.45 -3.75 -25.55
CA SER A 81 -16.68 -4.99 -25.72
C SER A 81 -17.08 -6.10 -24.74
N VAL A 82 -17.84 -5.78 -23.68
CA VAL A 82 -18.35 -6.80 -22.76
C VAL A 82 -19.57 -7.46 -23.37
N VAL A 83 -19.57 -8.78 -23.52
CA VAL A 83 -20.77 -9.50 -23.94
C VAL A 83 -21.61 -9.79 -22.70
N VAL A 84 -22.78 -9.15 -22.62
CA VAL A 84 -23.80 -9.39 -21.58
C VAL A 84 -25.10 -9.78 -22.28
N VAL A 85 -25.63 -10.96 -21.98
CA VAL A 85 -26.89 -11.45 -22.54
C VAL A 85 -27.98 -11.53 -21.47
N PRO A 86 -29.27 -11.50 -21.84
CA PRO A 86 -30.35 -11.65 -20.87
C PRO A 86 -30.20 -12.92 -20.02
N GLY A 87 -30.26 -12.77 -18.70
CA GLY A 87 -30.01 -13.82 -17.72
C GLY A 87 -28.64 -13.77 -17.05
N ASP A 88 -27.66 -13.07 -17.65
CA ASP A 88 -26.36 -12.87 -17.02
C ASP A 88 -26.46 -12.01 -15.76
N ILE A 89 -25.61 -12.31 -14.78
CA ILE A 89 -25.47 -11.53 -13.55
C ILE A 89 -24.18 -10.74 -13.62
N VAL A 90 -24.29 -9.42 -13.59
CA VAL A 90 -23.16 -8.51 -13.47
C VAL A 90 -22.95 -8.22 -12.00
N ASN A 91 -21.86 -8.72 -11.41
CA ASN A 91 -21.46 -8.39 -10.05
C ASN A 91 -20.52 -7.20 -10.09
N TYR A 92 -20.73 -6.21 -9.22
CA TYR A 92 -19.97 -4.97 -9.26
C TYR A 92 -19.85 -4.29 -7.90
N TRP A 93 -18.91 -3.36 -7.82
CA TRP A 93 -18.84 -2.35 -6.78
C TRP A 93 -18.43 -1.00 -7.40
N VAL A 94 -18.72 0.07 -6.66
CA VAL A 94 -18.46 1.45 -7.10
C VAL A 94 -17.60 2.15 -6.06
N HIS A 95 -16.53 2.80 -6.51
CA HIS A 95 -15.77 3.76 -5.72
C HIS A 95 -16.24 5.17 -6.09
N VAL A 96 -16.41 6.04 -5.11
CA VAL A 96 -16.62 7.47 -5.33
C VAL A 96 -15.60 8.24 -4.53
N ILE A 97 -14.86 9.12 -5.21
CA ILE A 97 -14.05 10.13 -4.54
C ILE A 97 -14.86 11.41 -4.52
N THR A 98 -15.01 12.00 -3.34
CA THR A 98 -15.70 13.27 -3.20
C THR A 98 -14.79 14.45 -3.54
N THR A 99 -15.31 15.65 -3.73
CA THR A 99 -14.53 16.89 -3.90
C THR A 99 -13.65 17.19 -2.69
N SER A 100 -13.95 16.60 -1.53
CA SER A 100 -13.09 16.62 -0.36
C SER A 100 -11.92 15.63 -0.44
N GLY A 101 -11.88 14.79 -1.49
CA GLY A 101 -10.91 13.74 -1.79
C GLY A 101 -11.08 12.45 -0.97
N THR A 102 -12.12 12.36 -0.13
CA THR A 102 -12.45 11.13 0.60
C THR A 102 -13.06 10.10 -0.33
N GLY A 103 -12.57 8.86 -0.23
CA GLY A 103 -13.05 7.70 -1.00
C GLY A 103 -14.15 6.93 -0.26
N HIS A 104 -15.23 6.62 -0.97
CA HIS A 104 -16.38 5.89 -0.46
C HIS A 104 -16.70 4.71 -1.39
N ASN A 105 -17.14 3.59 -0.81
CA ASN A 105 -17.42 2.38 -1.58
C ASN A 105 -18.89 1.95 -1.47
N LEU A 106 -19.46 1.50 -2.58
CA LEU A 106 -20.68 0.69 -2.63
C LEU A 106 -20.29 -0.72 -3.07
N LEU A 107 -20.25 -1.65 -2.11
CA LEU A 107 -19.70 -2.99 -2.31
C LEU A 107 -20.78 -4.03 -2.60
N GLU A 108 -20.37 -5.16 -3.19
CA GLU A 108 -21.18 -6.40 -3.31
C GLU A 108 -22.53 -6.22 -4.01
N GLN A 109 -22.58 -5.36 -5.02
CA GLN A 109 -23.79 -5.17 -5.81
C GLN A 109 -23.88 -6.22 -6.92
N SER A 110 -25.11 -6.48 -7.34
CA SER A 110 -25.37 -7.31 -8.51
C SER A 110 -26.53 -6.76 -9.32
N TRP A 111 -26.46 -6.94 -10.62
CA TRP A 111 -27.52 -6.59 -11.54
C TRP A 111 -27.73 -7.73 -12.54
N THR A 112 -28.99 -8.13 -12.73
CA THR A 112 -29.33 -9.18 -13.70
C THR A 112 -29.75 -8.56 -15.01
N ALA A 113 -29.07 -8.94 -16.09
CA ALA A 113 -29.42 -8.50 -17.43
C ALA A 113 -30.81 -8.99 -17.79
N THR A 114 -31.72 -8.04 -18.03
CA THR A 114 -33.05 -8.32 -18.56
C THR A 114 -33.08 -8.00 -20.04
N ALA A 115 -33.96 -8.67 -20.80
CA ALA A 115 -34.16 -8.34 -22.20
C ALA A 115 -34.50 -6.85 -22.30
N ALA A 116 -33.71 -6.10 -23.08
CA ALA A 116 -34.05 -4.71 -23.37
C ALA A 116 -35.50 -4.69 -23.86
N THR A 117 -36.37 -3.91 -23.21
CA THR A 117 -37.70 -3.62 -23.75
C THR A 117 -37.48 -2.93 -25.08
N GLN A 118 -37.54 -3.71 -26.17
CA GLN A 118 -37.70 -3.15 -27.48
C GLN A 118 -38.99 -2.34 -27.45
N ALA A 119 -38.88 -1.03 -27.63
CA ALA A 119 -40.01 -0.26 -28.13
C ALA A 119 -40.48 -0.98 -29.42
N PRO A 120 -41.81 -1.19 -29.61
CA PRO A 120 -42.29 -2.06 -30.66
C PRO A 120 -41.75 -1.60 -32.02
N PRO A 121 -41.38 -2.54 -32.91
CA PRO A 121 -41.12 -2.18 -34.30
C PRO A 121 -42.43 -1.62 -34.85
N THR A 122 -42.43 -0.35 -35.24
CA THR A 122 -43.34 0.14 -36.25
C THR A 122 -42.95 -0.52 -37.56
N ASP A 123 -43.41 -1.76 -37.77
CA ASP A 123 -44.13 -2.14 -38.98
C ASP A 123 -44.47 -3.64 -38.96
N ALA A 124 -45.74 -3.91 -39.22
CA ALA A 124 -46.32 -5.22 -39.32
C ALA A 124 -45.88 -5.91 -40.61
N THR A 125 -45.39 -7.15 -40.52
CA THR A 125 -45.81 -8.17 -41.49
C THR A 125 -45.77 -9.55 -40.86
N THR A 126 -46.97 -10.11 -40.72
CA THR A 126 -47.30 -11.42 -40.19
C THR A 126 -46.70 -12.52 -41.06
N THR A 127 -46.03 -13.52 -40.45
CA THR A 127 -46.01 -14.89 -41.01
C THR A 127 -45.91 -15.89 -39.86
N THR A 128 -47.00 -16.62 -39.66
CA THR A 128 -47.17 -17.73 -38.73
C THR A 128 -46.50 -19.01 -39.23
N VAL A 129 -45.73 -19.70 -38.39
CA VAL A 129 -45.56 -21.18 -38.43
C VAL A 129 -45.43 -21.71 -37.00
N ALA A 130 -46.03 -22.88 -36.77
CA ALA A 130 -46.45 -23.46 -35.50
C ALA A 130 -45.38 -24.24 -34.71
N SER A 131 -45.59 -24.25 -33.39
CA SER A 131 -45.50 -25.33 -32.40
C SER A 131 -44.40 -26.40 -32.48
N THR A 132 -43.66 -26.53 -31.37
CA THR A 132 -43.46 -27.82 -30.68
C THR A 132 -43.18 -27.62 -29.19
N THR A 133 -44.00 -28.27 -28.37
CA THR A 133 -43.94 -28.34 -26.91
C THR A 133 -42.95 -29.42 -26.49
N ILE A 134 -42.01 -29.11 -25.59
CA ILE A 134 -41.27 -30.13 -24.83
C ILE A 134 -41.41 -29.81 -23.33
N VAL A 135 -41.97 -30.79 -22.63
CA VAL A 135 -42.22 -30.83 -21.19
C VAL A 135 -40.89 -31.10 -20.48
N SER A 136 -40.57 -30.32 -19.43
CA SER A 136 -39.49 -30.61 -18.48
C SER A 136 -40.09 -31.01 -17.11
N PRO A 137 -39.50 -31.98 -16.39
CA PRO A 137 -40.04 -32.45 -15.11
C PRO A 137 -39.68 -31.52 -13.94
N THR A 138 -40.65 -31.37 -13.04
CA THR A 138 -40.60 -30.63 -11.78
C THR A 138 -39.76 -31.37 -10.73
N THR A 139 -38.82 -30.68 -10.08
CA THR A 139 -38.23 -31.11 -8.80
C THR A 139 -38.39 -30.00 -7.77
N THR A 140 -39.13 -30.32 -6.71
CA THR A 140 -39.44 -29.49 -5.54
C THR A 140 -38.24 -29.36 -4.60
N LEU A 141 -37.84 -28.14 -4.26
CA LEU A 141 -36.89 -27.83 -3.19
C LEU A 141 -37.63 -27.62 -1.86
N GLN A 142 -37.28 -28.41 -0.84
CA GLN A 142 -37.69 -28.23 0.55
C GLN A 142 -36.82 -27.16 1.23
N THR A 143 -37.48 -26.25 1.95
CA THR A 143 -36.88 -25.25 2.86
C THR A 143 -36.39 -25.88 4.17
N PRO A 144 -35.22 -25.50 4.72
CA PRO A 144 -34.82 -25.90 6.06
C PRO A 144 -35.39 -24.99 7.15
N VAL A 145 -35.68 -25.64 8.28
CA VAL A 145 -36.28 -25.13 9.51
C VAL A 145 -35.24 -24.36 10.35
N VAL A 146 -35.60 -23.15 10.80
CA VAL A 146 -34.84 -22.34 11.76
C VAL A 146 -35.09 -22.87 13.17
N THR A 147 -34.03 -23.23 13.91
CA THR A 147 -34.10 -23.57 15.33
C THR A 147 -33.47 -22.47 16.16
N THR A 148 -34.27 -21.83 17.01
CA THR A 148 -33.89 -20.78 17.95
C THR A 148 -33.28 -21.40 19.20
N ILE A 149 -32.09 -20.94 19.64
CA ILE A 149 -31.52 -21.29 20.94
C ILE A 149 -31.68 -20.09 21.87
N GLN A 150 -32.45 -20.27 22.95
CA GLN A 150 -32.53 -19.36 24.09
C GLN A 150 -31.28 -19.49 24.95
N SER A 151 -30.65 -18.38 25.33
CA SER A 151 -29.69 -18.32 26.43
C SER A 151 -30.30 -17.60 27.63
N THR A 152 -30.13 -18.21 28.78
CA THR A 152 -30.65 -17.82 30.09
C THR A 152 -29.84 -16.68 30.70
N ALA A 153 -30.56 -15.67 31.21
CA ALA A 153 -30.00 -14.60 32.02
C ALA A 153 -29.52 -15.10 33.40
N SER A 154 -28.39 -14.60 33.86
CA SER A 154 -28.03 -14.60 35.28
C SER A 154 -27.68 -13.19 35.73
N THR A 155 -28.26 -12.83 36.86
CA THR A 155 -28.22 -11.55 37.57
C THR A 155 -26.86 -11.29 38.22
N GLY A 156 -26.35 -10.07 38.05
CA GLY A 156 -25.14 -9.58 38.73
C GLY A 156 -25.22 -8.08 39.01
N THR A 157 -25.56 -7.80 40.26
CA THR A 157 -25.55 -6.58 41.09
C THR A 157 -24.90 -5.28 40.57
N THR A 158 -25.68 -4.21 40.73
CA THR A 158 -25.37 -2.78 40.59
C THR A 158 -24.36 -2.28 41.63
N ALA A 159 -23.37 -1.50 41.20
CA ALA A 159 -22.65 -0.56 42.06
C ALA A 159 -22.51 0.78 41.34
N THR A 160 -23.29 1.75 41.78
CA THR A 160 -23.29 3.15 41.34
C THR A 160 -22.11 3.87 42.01
N THR A 161 -21.23 4.50 41.23
CA THR A 161 -20.27 5.47 41.78
C THR A 161 -20.28 6.72 40.92
N THR A 162 -20.72 7.82 41.54
CA THR A 162 -20.80 9.16 40.98
C THR A 162 -19.51 9.92 41.32
N GLN A 163 -18.74 10.36 40.33
CA GLN A 163 -17.75 11.45 40.42
C GLN A 163 -17.77 12.13 39.05
N GLY A 164 -18.08 13.42 38.88
CA GLY A 164 -17.54 14.56 39.60
C GLY A 164 -16.42 15.17 38.74
N SER A 165 -16.79 15.84 37.66
CA SER A 165 -15.84 16.55 36.77
C SER A 165 -15.33 17.81 37.48
N THR A 166 -14.04 17.82 37.81
CA THR A 166 -13.30 19.03 38.19
C THR A 166 -12.06 19.14 37.33
N THR A 167 -12.04 20.16 36.46
CA THR A 167 -10.87 20.57 35.69
C THR A 167 -9.86 21.21 36.66
N VAL A 168 -8.69 20.59 36.83
CA VAL A 168 -7.56 21.17 37.56
C VAL A 168 -6.44 21.46 36.56
N THR A 169 -6.18 22.74 36.32
CA THR A 169 -5.05 23.22 35.53
C THR A 169 -3.79 23.13 36.40
N VAL A 170 -2.82 22.29 36.03
CA VAL A 170 -1.52 22.20 36.70
C VAL A 170 -0.44 22.76 35.76
N PRO A 171 0.38 23.74 36.17
CA PRO A 171 1.52 24.19 35.37
C PRO A 171 2.62 23.11 35.35
N PRO A 172 3.45 23.02 34.30
CA PRO A 172 4.46 21.96 34.21
C PRO A 172 5.55 22.19 35.27
N VAL A 173 5.67 21.23 36.20
CA VAL A 173 6.79 21.14 37.13
C VAL A 173 7.88 20.27 36.48
N LEU A 174 9.02 20.88 36.20
CA LEU A 174 10.22 20.20 35.72
C LEU A 174 10.84 19.40 36.88
N VAL A 175 10.70 18.07 36.86
CA VAL A 175 11.39 17.18 37.81
C VAL A 175 12.68 16.68 37.16
N LEU A 176 13.82 17.27 37.54
CA LEU A 176 15.13 16.68 37.24
C LEU A 176 15.37 15.51 38.20
N VAL A 177 15.28 14.28 37.70
CA VAL A 177 15.84 13.10 38.38
C VAL A 177 17.26 12.91 37.89
N ALA A 178 18.24 13.32 38.68
CA ALA A 178 19.65 13.01 38.42
C ALA A 178 19.95 11.56 38.83
N VAL A 179 19.90 10.63 37.87
CA VAL A 179 20.37 9.25 38.08
C VAL A 179 21.88 9.22 37.78
N LYS A 180 22.69 8.90 38.79
CA LYS A 180 24.14 8.77 38.68
C LYS A 180 24.46 7.33 38.22
N ILE A 181 24.61 7.11 36.91
CA ILE A 181 25.10 5.83 36.37
C ILE A 181 26.56 6.03 35.94
N SER A 182 27.46 5.35 36.66
CA SER A 182 28.85 5.19 36.28
C SER A 182 29.00 4.03 35.28
N ASN A 183 29.65 4.34 34.15
CA ASN A 183 30.20 3.43 33.14
C ASN A 183 29.20 2.75 32.18
N LEU A 184 28.91 3.44 31.06
CA LEU A 184 28.94 2.95 29.66
C LEU A 184 28.75 4.18 28.74
N ARG A 185 29.72 4.45 27.84
CA ARG A 185 29.65 5.59 26.92
C ARG A 185 28.79 5.24 25.71
N ASN A 186 27.51 5.61 25.78
CA ASN A 186 26.70 6.07 24.65
C ASN A 186 25.73 7.11 25.24
N VAL A 187 26.15 8.38 25.25
CA VAL A 187 25.31 9.46 25.75
C VAL A 187 24.35 9.86 24.64
N PHE A 188 23.17 9.26 24.62
CA PHE A 188 22.05 9.78 23.83
C PHE A 188 21.64 11.12 24.44
N THR A 189 22.12 12.21 23.87
CA THR A 189 21.66 13.55 24.25
C THR A 189 20.36 13.78 23.52
N ALA A 190 19.22 13.71 24.22
CA ALA A 190 17.93 14.06 23.65
C ALA A 190 17.98 15.53 23.18
N ARG A 191 18.04 15.75 21.86
CA ARG A 191 17.98 17.09 21.27
C ARG A 191 16.53 17.54 21.21
N SER A 192 16.16 18.53 22.00
CA SER A 192 14.89 19.24 21.86
C SER A 192 14.95 20.12 20.61
N VAL A 193 14.18 19.77 19.58
CA VAL A 193 14.01 20.58 18.37
C VAL A 193 12.72 21.38 18.52
N THR A 194 12.79 22.70 18.31
CA THR A 194 11.59 23.55 18.24
C THR A 194 10.85 23.22 16.95
N VAL A 195 9.69 22.59 17.06
CA VAL A 195 8.89 22.19 15.89
C VAL A 195 8.17 23.42 15.32
N THR A 196 8.57 23.84 14.12
CA THR A 196 7.80 24.77 13.27
C THR A 196 6.66 24.03 12.56
N ASN A 197 5.79 24.74 11.84
CA ASN A 197 4.87 24.10 10.90
C ASN A 197 5.64 23.16 9.95
N PRO A 198 5.11 21.96 9.65
CA PRO A 198 5.76 21.02 8.76
C PRO A 198 5.92 21.61 7.35
N HIS A 199 7.05 21.32 6.71
CA HIS A 199 7.30 21.61 5.30
C HIS A 199 6.52 20.69 4.36
N LEU A 200 6.25 19.46 4.81
CA LEU A 200 5.33 18.51 4.20
C LEU A 200 4.53 17.89 5.34
N GLU A 201 3.22 17.91 5.21
CA GLU A 201 2.31 17.12 6.02
C GLU A 201 1.28 16.50 5.11
N ASP A 202 1.14 15.18 5.21
CA ASP A 202 0.06 14.43 4.63
C ASP A 202 -0.54 13.55 5.72
N THR A 203 -1.81 13.76 6.03
CA THR A 203 -2.62 12.97 6.98
C THR A 203 -3.49 11.94 6.27
N PHE A 204 -3.34 11.82 4.94
CA PHE A 204 -4.09 10.93 4.07
C PHE A 204 -5.60 11.08 4.24
N ASP A 205 -6.08 12.32 4.41
CA ASP A 205 -7.52 12.63 4.32
C ASP A 205 -8.04 12.32 2.90
N THR A 206 -7.14 12.42 1.92
CA THR A 206 -7.32 12.13 0.51
C THR A 206 -6.07 11.42 -0.01
N PHE A 207 -6.16 10.78 -1.18
CA PHE A 207 -4.96 10.33 -1.88
C PHE A 207 -4.43 11.46 -2.79
N ASP A 208 -3.56 12.29 -2.24
CA ASP A 208 -2.98 13.43 -2.95
C ASP A 208 -1.93 12.99 -4.01
N LEU A 209 -2.34 12.97 -5.28
CA LEU A 209 -1.48 12.63 -6.42
C LEU A 209 -0.59 13.80 -6.87
N ASP A 210 -0.78 15.02 -6.35
CA ASP A 210 0.16 16.12 -6.53
C ASP A 210 1.38 15.96 -5.60
N VAL A 211 1.23 15.22 -4.49
CA VAL A 211 2.31 14.84 -3.57
C VAL A 211 2.92 13.49 -3.95
N TRP A 212 2.10 12.47 -4.20
CA TRP A 212 2.59 11.09 -4.39
C TRP A 212 2.46 10.64 -5.83
N GLU A 213 3.60 10.38 -6.46
CA GLU A 213 3.68 9.76 -7.78
C GLU A 213 3.87 8.25 -7.62
N HIS A 214 3.14 7.45 -8.41
CA HIS A 214 3.38 6.01 -8.51
C HIS A 214 4.60 5.73 -9.39
N GLU A 215 5.53 4.93 -8.86
CA GLU A 215 6.50 4.25 -9.71
C GLU A 215 5.82 3.08 -10.41
N MET A 216 5.92 3.02 -11.74
CA MET A 216 5.32 2.00 -12.59
C MET A 216 6.40 1.25 -13.34
N THR A 217 6.62 -0.01 -12.95
CA THR A 217 7.66 -0.89 -13.51
C THR A 217 7.52 -2.32 -13.00
N ALA A 218 7.91 -3.28 -13.83
CA ALA A 218 8.12 -4.70 -13.50
C ALA A 218 9.60 -5.06 -13.24
N GLY A 219 10.49 -4.06 -13.16
CA GLY A 219 11.94 -4.28 -13.14
C GLY A 219 12.52 -4.89 -11.85
N GLY A 220 11.70 -5.11 -10.81
CA GLY A 220 12.10 -5.85 -9.61
C GLY A 220 13.10 -5.15 -8.68
N GLY A 221 13.27 -3.83 -8.80
CA GLY A 221 13.98 -2.99 -7.80
C GLY A 221 15.48 -3.25 -7.65
N GLY A 222 16.09 -4.08 -8.51
CA GLY A 222 17.46 -4.55 -8.34
C GLY A 222 17.60 -5.80 -7.45
N ASN A 223 16.50 -6.22 -6.79
CA ASN A 223 16.45 -7.42 -5.93
C ASN A 223 15.68 -8.59 -6.56
N TRP A 224 15.33 -8.45 -7.84
CA TRP A 224 14.50 -9.39 -8.61
C TRP A 224 13.18 -9.73 -7.91
N GLU A 225 12.56 -8.71 -7.33
CA GLU A 225 11.29 -8.81 -6.61
C GLU A 225 10.16 -9.31 -7.52
N PHE A 226 9.18 -10.02 -6.95
CA PHE A 226 8.19 -10.78 -7.73
C PHE A 226 6.94 -9.97 -8.11
N GLN A 227 6.83 -8.73 -7.64
CA GLN A 227 5.76 -7.83 -8.02
C GLN A 227 6.12 -6.94 -9.21
N TYR A 228 5.11 -6.42 -9.89
CA TYR A 228 5.23 -5.17 -10.63
C TYR A 228 4.46 -4.07 -9.91
N TYR A 229 4.95 -2.84 -10.03
CA TYR A 229 4.30 -1.66 -9.47
C TYR A 229 3.42 -0.98 -10.52
N THR A 230 2.23 -0.56 -10.11
CA THR A 230 1.25 0.11 -10.96
C THR A 230 0.43 1.13 -10.16
N ASN A 231 -0.18 2.08 -10.86
CA ASN A 231 -1.18 2.99 -10.30
C ASN A 231 -2.56 2.32 -10.33
N ASN A 232 -2.82 1.41 -9.38
CA ASN A 232 -4.10 0.71 -9.26
C ASN A 232 -4.69 0.87 -7.84
N ARG A 233 -6.00 1.15 -7.75
CA ARG A 233 -6.72 1.35 -6.48
C ARG A 233 -6.92 0.07 -5.68
N SER A 234 -6.71 -1.10 -6.27
CA SER A 234 -6.61 -2.37 -5.53
C SER A 234 -5.31 -2.47 -4.72
N ASN A 235 -4.27 -1.75 -5.14
CA ASN A 235 -2.93 -1.79 -4.53
C ASN A 235 -2.56 -0.55 -3.74
N SER A 236 -3.20 0.59 -4.02
CA SER A 236 -2.97 1.84 -3.29
C SER A 236 -4.24 2.68 -3.22
N TYR A 237 -4.72 2.94 -2.01
CA TYR A 237 -5.95 3.68 -1.78
C TYR A 237 -5.95 4.31 -0.39
N VAL A 238 -6.78 5.32 -0.19
CA VAL A 238 -7.01 5.95 1.10
C VAL A 238 -8.40 5.55 1.61
N ARG A 239 -8.47 5.13 2.88
CA ARG A 239 -9.71 4.84 3.60
C ARG A 239 -9.54 5.22 5.07
N ASP A 240 -10.51 5.96 5.62
CA ASP A 240 -10.51 6.37 7.04
C ASP A 240 -9.19 7.06 7.47
N ASN A 241 -8.80 8.10 6.70
CA ASN A 241 -7.57 8.88 6.93
C ASN A 241 -6.30 8.02 6.97
N THR A 242 -6.27 6.94 6.20
CA THR A 242 -5.18 5.96 6.19
C THR A 242 -4.92 5.55 4.75
N LEU A 243 -3.68 5.74 4.30
CA LEU A 243 -3.18 5.16 3.07
C LEU A 243 -2.89 3.67 3.26
N TYR A 244 -3.36 2.85 2.33
CA TYR A 244 -3.09 1.42 2.25
C TYR A 244 -2.21 1.16 1.03
N ILE A 245 -1.11 0.43 1.21
CA ILE A 245 -0.31 -0.15 0.13
C ILE A 245 -0.42 -1.67 0.25
N LYS A 246 -1.23 -2.29 -0.62
CA LYS A 246 -1.65 -3.70 -0.51
C LYS A 246 -1.23 -4.50 -1.75
N PRO A 247 -0.35 -5.50 -1.62
CA PRO A 247 -0.07 -6.41 -2.73
C PRO A 247 -1.28 -7.29 -3.06
N THR A 248 -1.46 -7.64 -4.34
CA THR A 248 -2.51 -8.55 -4.84
C THR A 248 -1.94 -9.51 -5.88
N LEU A 249 -2.66 -10.59 -6.20
CA LEU A 249 -2.20 -11.51 -7.24
C LEU A 249 -2.42 -10.88 -8.63
N THR A 250 -1.47 -11.05 -9.54
CA THR A 250 -1.65 -10.67 -10.95
C THR A 250 -2.75 -11.50 -11.60
N SER A 251 -2.84 -12.78 -11.25
CA SER A 251 -3.84 -13.72 -11.78
C SER A 251 -5.27 -13.42 -11.35
N GLU A 252 -5.49 -12.70 -10.25
CA GLU A 252 -6.83 -12.26 -9.85
C GLU A 252 -7.41 -11.25 -10.86
N LYS A 253 -6.55 -10.41 -11.44
CA LYS A 253 -6.92 -9.40 -12.45
C LYS A 253 -6.88 -9.96 -13.87
N GLU A 254 -5.78 -10.63 -14.22
CA GLU A 254 -5.48 -10.98 -15.62
C GLU A 254 -5.80 -12.46 -15.95
N GLY A 255 -6.08 -13.28 -14.94
CA GLY A 255 -6.24 -14.73 -15.06
C GLY A 255 -4.93 -15.52 -15.03
N GLU A 256 -5.01 -16.82 -14.71
CA GLU A 256 -3.84 -17.69 -14.55
C GLU A 256 -2.99 -17.80 -15.83
N ALA A 257 -3.63 -17.91 -17.00
CA ALA A 257 -2.93 -18.08 -18.27
C ALA A 257 -2.06 -16.86 -18.64
N PHE A 258 -2.42 -15.66 -18.16
CA PHE A 258 -1.66 -14.45 -18.41
C PHE A 258 -0.22 -14.57 -17.93
N LEU A 259 0.01 -15.21 -16.78
CA LEU A 259 1.34 -15.38 -16.22
C LEU A 259 2.28 -16.15 -17.15
N THR A 260 1.77 -17.13 -17.89
CA THR A 260 2.59 -18.04 -18.72
C THR A 260 2.61 -17.70 -20.21
N SER A 261 1.71 -16.83 -20.68
CA SER A 261 1.61 -16.53 -22.12
C SER A 261 1.16 -15.10 -22.44
N GLY A 262 0.80 -14.32 -21.42
CA GLY A 262 0.39 -12.93 -21.59
C GLY A 262 1.55 -11.99 -21.85
N THR A 263 1.23 -10.77 -22.28
CA THR A 263 2.17 -9.67 -22.39
C THR A 263 1.75 -8.57 -21.44
N LEU A 264 2.59 -8.29 -20.44
CA LEU A 264 2.47 -7.12 -19.58
C LEU A 264 3.03 -5.92 -20.34
N ASN A 265 2.21 -4.89 -20.54
CA ASN A 265 2.61 -3.63 -21.17
C ASN A 265 2.23 -2.47 -20.25
N LEU A 266 3.24 -1.77 -19.75
CA LEU A 266 3.14 -0.64 -18.82
C LEU A 266 3.51 0.69 -19.48
N TRP A 267 3.73 0.73 -20.81
CA TRP A 267 4.18 1.95 -21.48
C TRP A 267 3.21 3.13 -21.31
N GLY A 268 1.94 2.85 -21.04
CA GLY A 268 0.91 3.86 -20.83
C GLY A 268 0.55 4.59 -22.12
N ALA A 269 -0.55 5.35 -22.07
CA ALA A 269 -1.01 6.19 -23.17
C ALA A 269 -0.96 7.70 -22.83
N SER A 270 -0.74 8.04 -21.55
CA SER A 270 -0.75 9.40 -21.03
C SER A 270 0.42 9.62 -20.07
N PRO A 271 0.92 10.85 -19.88
CA PRO A 271 1.99 11.15 -18.92
C PRO A 271 1.76 10.60 -17.51
N ALA A 272 0.50 10.51 -17.06
CA ALA A 272 0.14 10.00 -15.74
C ALA A 272 0.27 8.48 -15.62
N ASP A 273 0.27 7.75 -16.75
CA ASP A 273 0.31 6.29 -16.81
C ASP A 273 1.61 5.77 -17.46
N LEU A 274 2.57 6.66 -17.77
CA LEU A 274 3.83 6.27 -18.41
C LEU A 274 4.68 5.43 -17.48
N CYS A 275 5.11 4.26 -17.96
CA CYS A 275 6.13 3.48 -17.28
C CYS A 275 7.32 4.35 -16.86
N THR A 276 7.66 4.28 -15.58
CA THR A 276 8.68 5.14 -14.98
C THR A 276 10.07 4.50 -14.96
N GLY A 277 10.19 3.23 -15.36
CA GLY A 277 11.47 2.51 -15.36
C GLY A 277 11.48 1.27 -16.24
N ASN A 278 12.13 1.33 -17.41
CA ASN A 278 12.26 0.19 -18.33
C ASN A 278 13.44 -0.74 -18.04
N ASN A 279 14.18 -0.48 -16.97
CA ASN A 279 15.33 -1.31 -16.62
C ASN A 279 14.85 -2.76 -16.36
N TRP A 280 15.59 -3.75 -16.88
CA TRP A 280 15.24 -5.17 -16.82
C TRP A 280 13.86 -5.52 -17.38
N TRP A 281 13.52 -4.96 -18.55
CA TRP A 281 12.22 -5.16 -19.20
C TRP A 281 11.04 -4.69 -18.33
N GLY A 282 11.27 -3.63 -17.56
CA GLY A 282 10.32 -3.12 -16.59
C GLY A 282 9.05 -2.52 -17.20
N CYS A 283 9.07 -2.07 -18.45
CA CYS A 283 7.88 -1.50 -19.08
C CYS A 283 7.11 -2.47 -19.97
N GLU A 284 7.73 -3.55 -20.42
CA GLU A 284 7.07 -4.54 -21.24
C GLU A 284 7.76 -5.90 -21.13
N ARG A 285 6.96 -6.94 -20.87
CA ARG A 285 7.45 -8.31 -20.73
C ARG A 285 6.40 -9.31 -21.19
N THR A 286 6.85 -10.43 -21.76
CA THR A 286 5.97 -11.55 -22.12
C THR A 286 6.29 -12.75 -21.23
N GLY A 287 5.23 -13.36 -20.68
CA GLY A 287 5.32 -14.57 -19.88
C GLY A 287 5.65 -15.79 -20.72
N SER A 288 6.26 -16.77 -20.08
CA SER A 288 6.48 -18.11 -20.64
C SER A 288 6.19 -19.15 -19.56
N PHE A 289 6.09 -20.42 -19.96
CA PHE A 289 5.86 -21.53 -19.02
C PHE A 289 6.88 -21.57 -17.86
N ASN A 290 8.17 -21.31 -18.15
CA ASN A 290 9.23 -21.32 -17.13
C ASN A 290 9.43 -19.94 -16.48
N ASN A 291 9.48 -18.88 -17.29
CA ASN A 291 9.65 -17.52 -16.81
C ASN A 291 8.31 -16.81 -16.87
N ILE A 292 7.51 -16.99 -15.82
CA ILE A 292 6.22 -16.33 -15.72
C ILE A 292 6.39 -14.81 -15.60
N LEU A 293 5.35 -14.07 -15.98
CA LEU A 293 5.23 -12.66 -15.59
C LEU A 293 5.24 -12.53 -14.06
N ASN A 294 5.59 -11.34 -13.58
CA ASN A 294 5.58 -10.98 -12.18
C ASN A 294 4.22 -11.40 -11.55
N PRO A 295 4.20 -12.40 -10.64
CA PRO A 295 2.95 -12.98 -10.14
C PRO A 295 2.16 -12.07 -9.21
N ILE A 296 2.76 -10.96 -8.78
CA ILE A 296 2.19 -10.03 -7.81
C ILE A 296 2.04 -8.63 -8.42
N GLN A 297 0.99 -7.92 -8.01
CA GLN A 297 0.81 -6.48 -8.19
C GLN A 297 1.02 -5.78 -6.86
N SER A 298 1.65 -4.61 -6.86
CA SER A 298 1.76 -3.77 -5.66
C SER A 298 1.86 -2.28 -6.04
N ALA A 299 2.08 -1.41 -5.07
CA ALA A 299 2.35 0.01 -5.30
C ALA A 299 3.66 0.45 -4.64
N ARG A 300 4.32 1.40 -5.30
CA ARG A 300 5.48 2.14 -4.80
C ARG A 300 5.24 3.61 -5.07
N LEU A 301 5.09 4.39 -4.01
CA LEU A 301 4.80 5.81 -4.06
C LEU A 301 6.08 6.59 -3.81
N ARG A 302 6.28 7.70 -4.52
CA ARG A 302 7.45 8.56 -4.36
C ARG A 302 7.09 10.03 -4.47
N THR A 303 7.75 10.86 -3.68
CA THR A 303 7.59 12.32 -3.73
C THR A 303 8.56 12.98 -4.70
N VAL A 304 9.17 12.23 -5.63
CA VAL A 304 10.35 12.68 -6.37
C VAL A 304 10.10 14.02 -7.05
N ASN A 305 8.95 14.24 -7.70
CA ASN A 305 8.65 15.46 -8.44
C ASN A 305 7.98 16.57 -7.61
N SER A 306 7.44 16.24 -6.44
CA SER A 306 6.68 17.14 -5.58
C SER A 306 7.51 17.68 -4.40
N PHE A 307 8.25 16.80 -3.72
CA PHE A 307 8.93 17.12 -2.47
C PHE A 307 10.25 16.35 -2.29
N ALA A 308 11.31 17.08 -1.98
CA ALA A 308 12.57 16.52 -1.52
C ALA A 308 13.22 17.46 -0.51
N PHE A 309 13.74 16.91 0.58
CA PHE A 309 14.31 17.70 1.68
C PHE A 309 15.73 17.28 2.00
N LYS A 310 16.44 18.17 2.70
CA LYS A 310 17.75 17.91 3.26
C LYS A 310 17.80 18.56 4.61
N HIS A 311 18.25 17.79 5.59
CA HIS A 311 18.21 18.13 7.00
C HIS A 311 16.77 18.43 7.46
N GLY A 312 16.41 17.95 8.62
CA GLY A 312 15.02 17.95 9.03
C GLY A 312 14.72 16.83 10.01
N ARG A 313 13.45 16.77 10.39
CA ARG A 313 12.87 15.62 11.05
C ARG A 313 11.79 15.05 10.14
N ILE A 314 11.86 13.78 9.80
CA ILE A 314 10.75 13.05 9.17
C ILE A 314 10.12 12.11 10.19
N GLU A 315 8.80 12.12 10.25
CA GLU A 315 7.98 11.22 11.05
C GLU A 315 6.99 10.53 10.15
N VAL A 316 6.96 9.19 10.21
CA VAL A 316 5.97 8.39 9.51
C VAL A 316 5.24 7.54 10.54
N PHE A 317 3.93 7.75 10.66
CA PHE A 317 3.08 6.98 11.56
C PHE A 317 2.40 5.86 10.76
N ALA A 318 2.91 4.65 10.90
CA ALA A 318 2.55 3.52 10.05
C ALA A 318 2.41 2.21 10.83
N GLN A 319 1.57 1.32 10.31
CA GLN A 319 1.46 -0.08 10.70
C GLN A 319 1.99 -0.92 9.53
N LEU A 320 2.93 -1.82 9.82
CA LEU A 320 3.55 -2.66 8.80
C LEU A 320 2.66 -3.87 8.47
N PRO A 321 2.77 -4.45 7.26
CA PRO A 321 1.99 -5.61 6.86
C PRO A 321 2.45 -6.89 7.55
N LYS A 322 1.55 -7.87 7.56
CA LYS A 322 1.75 -9.23 8.07
C LYS A 322 1.31 -10.21 6.98
N GLY A 323 2.15 -11.20 6.72
CA GLY A 323 1.96 -12.15 5.63
C GLY A 323 3.30 -12.62 5.10
N ASP A 324 3.38 -13.90 4.76
CA ASP A 324 4.62 -14.51 4.31
C ASP A 324 5.16 -13.82 3.06
N TRP A 325 6.47 -13.56 3.04
CA TRP A 325 7.21 -13.02 1.89
C TRP A 325 6.92 -11.56 1.52
N LEU A 326 6.21 -10.82 2.38
CA LEU A 326 6.04 -9.37 2.23
C LEU A 326 7.30 -8.63 2.68
N TRP A 327 7.64 -7.56 1.96
CA TRP A 327 8.78 -6.68 2.25
C TRP A 327 8.34 -5.21 2.19
N PRO A 328 7.79 -4.67 3.29
CA PRO A 328 7.50 -3.25 3.42
C PRO A 328 8.77 -2.41 3.58
N ALA A 329 8.78 -1.23 2.96
CA ALA A 329 9.83 -0.24 3.17
C ALA A 329 9.30 1.20 3.18
N ILE A 330 9.84 2.00 4.09
CA ILE A 330 9.75 3.47 4.12
C ILE A 330 11.18 3.97 4.06
N TRP A 331 11.52 4.65 2.98
CA TRP A 331 12.91 4.93 2.65
C TRP A 331 13.03 6.16 1.77
N LEU A 332 14.27 6.60 1.55
CA LEU A 332 14.55 7.82 0.83
C LEU A 332 15.70 7.60 -0.16
N LEU A 333 15.55 8.21 -1.33
CA LEU A 333 16.59 8.25 -2.36
C LEU A 333 16.93 9.71 -2.73
N PRO A 334 18.15 9.96 -3.23
CA PRO A 334 18.58 11.30 -3.60
C PRO A 334 17.76 11.80 -4.81
N LYS A 335 17.29 13.05 -4.75
CA LYS A 335 16.59 13.71 -5.87
C LYS A 335 17.47 13.83 -7.11
N ARG A 336 18.80 13.81 -6.94
CA ARG A 336 19.79 13.85 -8.01
C ARG A 336 20.96 12.93 -7.67
N ASN A 337 21.43 12.19 -8.66
CA ASN A 337 22.61 11.34 -8.57
C ASN A 337 23.92 12.16 -8.60
N ALA A 338 24.12 13.03 -7.61
CA ALA A 338 25.23 13.99 -7.57
C ALA A 338 26.61 13.31 -7.44
N TYR A 339 26.66 12.06 -6.99
CA TYR A 339 27.88 11.31 -6.71
C TYR A 339 27.98 10.02 -7.54
N GLY A 340 27.15 9.86 -8.58
CA GLY A 340 27.03 8.65 -9.39
C GLY A 340 25.71 7.91 -9.17
N GLY A 341 25.48 6.83 -9.91
CA GLY A 341 24.29 5.97 -9.73
C GLY A 341 24.25 5.31 -8.35
N TRP A 342 23.20 4.54 -8.09
CA TRP A 342 23.13 3.73 -6.88
C TRP A 342 24.31 2.73 -6.84
N PRO A 343 24.99 2.56 -5.68
CA PRO A 343 24.62 3.10 -4.38
C PRO A 343 25.35 4.40 -4.00
N ALA A 344 26.20 4.94 -4.89
CA ALA A 344 27.12 6.04 -4.60
C ALA A 344 26.46 7.36 -4.18
N SER A 345 25.26 7.67 -4.69
CA SER A 345 24.50 8.87 -4.26
C SER A 345 23.69 8.70 -2.97
N GLY A 346 23.79 7.53 -2.34
CA GLY A 346 23.20 7.23 -1.04
C GLY A 346 21.77 6.72 -1.10
N GLU A 347 21.38 6.14 0.02
CA GLU A 347 20.06 5.57 0.35
C GLU A 347 19.87 5.75 1.85
N ILE A 348 18.63 6.01 2.27
CA ILE A 348 18.28 6.09 3.69
C ILE A 348 17.00 5.30 3.92
N ASP A 349 17.14 4.10 4.47
CA ASP A 349 16.02 3.27 4.90
C ASP A 349 15.56 3.70 6.30
N LEU A 350 14.43 4.39 6.35
CA LEU A 350 13.81 4.77 7.62
C LEU A 350 13.23 3.54 8.33
N VAL A 351 12.69 2.58 7.58
CA VAL A 351 12.37 1.23 8.07
C VAL A 351 12.24 0.25 6.92
N GLU A 352 12.76 -0.95 7.14
CA GLU A 352 12.42 -2.17 6.41
C GLU A 352 12.01 -3.27 7.38
N SER A 353 11.17 -4.19 6.89
CA SER A 353 10.75 -5.37 7.66
C SER A 353 10.37 -6.51 6.71
N ARG A 354 9.98 -7.65 7.30
CA ARG A 354 9.49 -8.84 6.63
C ARG A 354 8.13 -9.18 7.22
N GLY A 355 7.12 -9.46 6.40
CA GLY A 355 5.77 -9.74 6.92
C GLY A 355 5.59 -11.13 7.55
N ASN A 356 6.56 -12.04 7.37
CA ASN A 356 6.49 -13.40 7.90
C ASN A 356 6.39 -13.39 9.43
N ARG A 357 5.52 -14.22 10.01
CA ARG A 357 5.32 -14.26 11.47
C ARG A 357 6.31 -15.12 12.22
N ASN A 358 6.86 -16.12 11.55
CA ASN A 358 7.70 -17.17 12.15
C ASN A 358 9.01 -17.33 11.38
N LEU A 359 9.50 -16.25 10.77
CA LEU A 359 10.75 -16.27 10.02
C LEU A 359 11.92 -16.18 11.00
N ARG A 360 12.86 -17.11 10.86
CA ARG A 360 14.04 -17.21 11.69
C ARG A 360 15.31 -17.23 10.85
N ALA A 361 16.33 -16.54 11.33
CA ALA A 361 17.69 -16.67 10.85
C ALA A 361 18.28 -18.04 11.20
N ALA A 362 19.45 -18.36 10.63
CA ALA A 362 20.12 -19.65 10.82
C ALA A 362 20.47 -19.96 12.30
N ASP A 363 20.63 -18.93 13.12
CA ASP A 363 20.88 -19.03 14.57
C ASP A 363 19.58 -19.17 15.40
N GLY A 364 18.41 -19.21 14.75
CA GLY A 364 17.09 -19.29 15.39
C GLY A 364 16.48 -17.92 15.75
N THR A 365 17.22 -16.82 15.55
CA THR A 365 16.74 -15.47 15.86
C THR A 365 15.54 -15.11 14.98
N HIS A 366 14.53 -14.53 15.61
CA HIS A 366 13.34 -13.96 15.00
C HIS A 366 13.70 -12.77 14.08
N VAL A 367 13.38 -12.86 12.79
CA VAL A 367 13.70 -11.83 11.77
C VAL A 367 12.50 -11.49 10.88
N GLY A 368 11.29 -11.82 11.34
CA GLY A 368 10.02 -11.60 10.66
C GLY A 368 9.36 -10.26 11.02
N ALA A 369 8.02 -10.26 11.13
CA ALA A 369 7.18 -9.09 11.35
C ALA A 369 7.35 -8.44 12.73
N GLU A 370 7.99 -9.14 13.64
CA GLU A 370 8.46 -8.67 14.95
C GLU A 370 9.71 -7.80 14.86
N GLN A 371 10.43 -7.83 13.74
CA GLN A 371 11.70 -7.12 13.55
C GLN A 371 11.55 -5.97 12.55
N VAL A 372 12.13 -4.83 12.89
CA VAL A 372 12.43 -3.76 11.95
C VAL A 372 13.93 -3.55 11.88
N GLY A 373 14.45 -3.35 10.67
CA GLY A 373 15.85 -2.99 10.41
C GLY A 373 15.97 -1.58 9.84
N ARG A 374 17.12 -0.91 10.06
CA ARG A 374 17.47 0.44 9.56
C ARG A 374 18.99 0.60 9.45
N PRO A 375 19.54 1.57 8.70
CA PRO A 375 19.56 1.68 7.23
C PRO A 375 20.81 1.08 6.58
N THR A 376 20.79 0.99 5.26
CA THR A 376 22.01 0.97 4.46
C THR A 376 22.24 2.37 3.91
N LEU A 377 23.14 3.16 4.53
CA LEU A 377 23.84 4.17 3.75
C LEU A 377 24.53 3.39 2.63
N GLY A 378 24.08 3.54 1.38
CA GLY A 378 24.44 2.71 0.22
C GLY A 378 25.95 2.59 -0.07
N THR A 379 26.69 1.90 0.78
CA THR A 379 28.15 1.91 0.77
C THR A 379 28.67 0.51 1.08
N LEU A 380 28.34 -0.43 0.19
CA LEU A 380 28.98 -1.74 0.01
C LEU A 380 28.21 -2.91 0.64
N LEU A 381 27.61 -3.73 -0.22
CA LEU A 381 27.08 -5.08 0.04
C LEU A 381 28.13 -6.10 0.55
N ALA A 382 29.31 -5.66 0.98
CA ALA A 382 30.43 -6.55 1.32
C ALA A 382 31.48 -5.94 2.27
N SER A 383 31.12 -4.97 3.11
CA SER A 383 32.09 -4.40 4.06
C SER A 383 31.72 -4.64 5.53
N GLU A 384 32.74 -4.83 6.37
CA GLU A 384 32.65 -4.89 7.85
C GLU A 384 31.93 -3.67 8.45
N ARG A 385 31.72 -2.61 7.66
CA ARG A 385 31.12 -1.33 8.06
C ARG A 385 29.59 -1.29 7.93
N LEU A 386 28.95 -2.30 7.35
CA LEU A 386 27.48 -2.44 7.37
C LEU A 386 26.94 -2.38 8.80
N SER A 387 27.64 -3.01 9.75
CA SER A 387 27.30 -2.99 11.18
C SER A 387 27.33 -1.59 11.83
N MET A 388 28.02 -0.63 11.20
CA MET A 388 28.13 0.76 11.70
C MET A 388 27.01 1.66 11.21
N THR A 389 26.32 1.24 10.15
CA THR A 389 25.17 1.96 9.59
C THR A 389 23.88 1.18 9.73
N HIS A 390 23.91 -0.09 10.16
CA HIS A 390 22.75 -0.93 10.32
C HIS A 390 22.47 -1.28 11.79
N ASN A 391 21.20 -1.26 12.18
CA ASN A 391 20.71 -1.88 13.41
C ASN A 391 19.31 -2.45 13.21
N ALA A 392 18.94 -3.43 14.03
CA ALA A 392 17.61 -4.02 14.05
C ALA A 392 17.01 -3.94 15.45
N LYS A 393 15.69 -3.84 15.53
CA LYS A 393 14.93 -3.89 16.78
C LYS A 393 13.81 -4.90 16.66
N ASN A 394 13.76 -5.80 17.63
CA ASN A 394 12.70 -6.78 17.77
C ASN A 394 11.72 -6.33 18.86
N LEU A 395 10.44 -6.55 18.62
CA LEU A 395 9.42 -6.56 19.66
C LEU A 395 9.51 -7.84 20.50
N PRO A 396 8.90 -7.86 21.70
CA PRO A 396 8.77 -9.08 22.48
C PRO A 396 8.05 -10.20 21.72
N ASP A 397 8.35 -11.45 22.08
CA ASP A 397 7.74 -12.64 21.48
C ASP A 397 6.21 -12.54 21.41
N GLY A 398 5.66 -12.86 20.23
CA GLY A 398 4.22 -12.83 19.96
C GLY A 398 3.66 -11.45 19.56
N GLN A 399 4.48 -10.40 19.53
CA GLN A 399 4.10 -9.09 19.00
C GLN A 399 4.74 -8.84 17.63
N THR A 400 4.05 -8.09 16.79
CA THR A 400 4.52 -7.69 15.47
C THR A 400 4.29 -6.20 15.22
N PHE A 401 5.10 -5.60 14.35
CA PHE A 401 4.91 -4.23 13.89
C PHE A 401 3.66 -4.02 13.03
N GLY A 402 2.94 -5.10 12.73
CA GLY A 402 1.61 -5.04 12.13
C GLY A 402 0.46 -5.22 13.11
N ASP A 403 0.69 -5.23 14.42
CA ASP A 403 -0.40 -5.26 15.40
C ASP A 403 -0.91 -3.86 15.78
N GLY A 404 -0.18 -2.82 15.41
CA GLY A 404 -0.57 -1.43 15.63
C GLY A 404 0.27 -0.45 14.84
N PHE A 405 -0.07 0.83 14.97
CA PHE A 405 0.70 1.91 14.36
C PHE A 405 1.89 2.29 15.26
N HIS A 406 3.03 2.52 14.64
CA HIS A 406 4.28 2.95 15.25
C HIS A 406 4.79 4.23 14.60
N ASN A 407 5.50 5.06 15.36
CA ASN A 407 6.14 6.26 14.83
C ASN A 407 7.59 5.95 14.44
N TYR A 408 7.87 6.01 13.15
CA TYR A 408 9.21 5.87 12.58
C TYR A 408 9.76 7.27 12.35
N THR A 409 10.82 7.63 13.08
CA THR A 409 11.41 8.97 13.00
C THR A 409 12.87 8.92 12.57
N LEU A 410 13.24 9.85 11.70
CA LEU A 410 14.63 10.23 11.42
C LEU A 410 14.79 11.72 11.74
N VAL A 411 15.77 12.04 12.58
CA VAL A 411 16.32 13.39 12.74
C VAL A 411 17.63 13.44 11.96
N TRP A 412 17.63 14.22 10.88
CA TRP A 412 18.76 14.38 9.97
C TRP A 412 19.36 15.77 10.13
N THR A 413 20.59 15.83 10.61
CA THR A 413 21.35 17.08 10.75
C THR A 413 22.47 17.15 9.71
N ALA A 414 23.27 18.22 9.73
CA ALA A 414 24.46 18.29 8.89
C ALA A 414 25.53 17.25 9.27
N ASP A 415 25.45 16.73 10.50
CA ASP A 415 26.47 15.90 11.13
C ASP A 415 25.99 14.47 11.38
N SER A 416 24.69 14.25 11.61
CA SER A 416 24.14 12.96 12.05
C SER A 416 22.85 12.53 11.34
N LEU A 417 22.61 11.23 11.32
CA LEU A 417 21.31 10.61 11.10
C LEU A 417 20.90 9.86 12.36
N ASP A 418 19.87 10.34 13.06
CA ASP A 418 19.40 9.76 14.32
C ASP A 418 18.01 9.16 14.13
N PHE A 419 17.90 7.86 14.35
CA PHE A 419 16.70 7.07 14.12
C PHE A 419 16.00 6.74 15.43
N TYR A 420 14.68 6.91 15.45
CA TYR A 420 13.84 6.61 16.60
C TYR A 420 12.65 5.73 16.19
N LEU A 421 12.26 4.85 17.11
CA LEU A 421 11.02 4.08 17.03
C LEU A 421 10.19 4.40 18.26
N ASP A 422 9.00 4.97 18.07
CA ASP A 422 8.10 5.38 19.15
C ASP A 422 8.77 6.32 20.17
N GLY A 423 9.64 7.20 19.67
CA GLY A 423 10.43 8.13 20.49
C GLY A 423 11.70 7.54 21.09
N GLU A 424 11.89 6.21 21.05
CA GLU A 424 13.08 5.55 21.57
C GLU A 424 14.20 5.53 20.52
N PRO A 425 15.42 5.99 20.85
CA PRO A 425 16.54 5.94 19.92
C PRO A 425 16.94 4.50 19.65
N ILE A 426 17.25 4.20 18.38
CA ILE A 426 17.64 2.85 17.96
C ILE A 426 18.95 2.83 17.17
N LEU A 427 19.30 3.91 16.49
CA LEU A 427 20.54 4.04 15.76
C LEU A 427 20.91 5.51 15.64
N SER A 428 22.18 5.82 15.81
CA SER A 428 22.75 7.12 15.49
C SER A 428 23.94 6.87 14.56
N VAL A 429 23.91 7.50 13.38
CA VAL A 429 25.02 7.49 12.43
C VAL A 429 25.66 8.87 12.45
N ASP A 430 26.77 8.99 13.18
CA ASP A 430 27.59 10.19 13.29
C ASP A 430 29.02 9.82 12.83
N PRO A 431 29.48 10.34 11.68
CA PRO A 431 30.79 10.03 11.14
C PRO A 431 31.94 10.79 11.82
N GLY A 432 31.63 11.68 12.77
CA GLY A 432 32.60 12.56 13.41
C GLY A 432 33.35 13.48 12.44
N ALA A 433 34.52 13.96 12.87
CA ALA A 433 35.32 14.92 12.11
C ALA A 433 35.84 14.39 10.77
N SER A 434 35.94 13.06 10.61
CA SER A 434 36.36 12.40 9.37
C SER A 434 35.27 12.43 8.28
N GLY A 435 34.00 12.66 8.67
CA GLY A 435 32.90 12.75 7.72
C GLY A 435 32.51 11.41 7.09
N PHE A 436 31.36 11.40 6.40
CA PHE A 436 30.76 10.16 5.89
C PHE A 436 31.60 9.43 4.83
N PHE A 437 32.48 10.16 4.12
CA PHE A 437 33.35 9.57 3.11
C PHE A 437 34.38 8.61 3.74
N ASP A 438 34.95 9.01 4.88
CA ASP A 438 35.88 8.14 5.60
C ASP A 438 35.12 7.10 6.42
N TYR A 439 33.97 7.48 7.00
CA TYR A 439 33.11 6.58 7.78
C TYR A 439 32.59 5.40 6.94
N GLY A 440 32.16 5.66 5.70
CA GLY A 440 31.73 4.63 4.74
C GLY A 440 32.87 3.87 4.06
N GLY A 441 34.14 4.20 4.33
CA GLY A 441 35.29 3.52 3.75
C GLY A 441 35.47 3.73 2.24
N PHE A 442 35.04 4.89 1.72
CA PHE A 442 35.00 5.16 0.27
C PHE A 442 36.39 5.32 -0.38
N GLU A 443 37.47 5.42 0.40
CA GLU A 443 38.85 5.44 -0.11
C GLU A 443 39.21 4.18 -0.92
N ALA A 444 38.66 3.02 -0.55
CA ALA A 444 38.91 1.75 -1.25
C ALA A 444 38.23 1.67 -2.63
N LEU A 445 37.22 2.51 -2.89
CA LEU A 445 36.50 2.59 -4.17
C LEU A 445 37.09 3.62 -5.13
N THR A 446 38.18 4.30 -4.74
CA THR A 446 38.82 5.36 -5.55
C THR A 446 39.23 4.90 -6.94
N LEU A 447 39.55 3.61 -7.16
CA LEU A 447 39.84 3.08 -8.50
C LEU A 447 38.57 3.00 -9.36
N VAL A 448 37.45 2.53 -8.81
CA VAL A 448 36.15 2.46 -9.52
C VAL A 448 35.63 3.86 -9.84
N PHE A 449 35.74 4.79 -8.88
CA PHE A 449 35.39 6.20 -9.09
C PHE A 449 36.23 6.85 -10.17
N LYS A 450 37.55 6.60 -10.21
CA LYS A 450 38.44 7.09 -11.28
C LYS A 450 38.11 6.54 -12.66
N ILE A 451 37.78 5.24 -12.76
CA ILE A 451 37.46 4.58 -14.05
C ILE A 451 36.14 5.13 -14.64
N HIS A 452 35.20 5.54 -13.79
CA HIS A 452 33.90 6.09 -14.22
C HIS A 452 33.86 7.64 -14.24
N GLY A 453 35.01 8.31 -14.11
CA GLY A 453 35.09 9.78 -14.16
C GLY A 453 34.46 10.50 -12.97
N LEU A 454 34.25 9.80 -11.85
CA LEU A 454 33.69 10.34 -10.61
C LEU A 454 34.82 10.93 -9.76
N ILE A 455 34.72 12.22 -9.46
CA ILE A 455 35.67 12.92 -8.57
C ILE A 455 35.40 12.45 -7.13
N PRO A 456 36.41 12.00 -6.36
CA PRO A 456 36.25 11.79 -4.94
C PRO A 456 35.90 13.13 -4.30
N GLN A 457 34.63 13.34 -3.97
CA GLN A 457 34.19 14.55 -3.29
C GLN A 457 34.26 14.29 -1.79
N THR A 458 34.85 15.21 -1.05
CA THR A 458 34.87 15.23 0.43
C THR A 458 33.49 15.42 1.05
N SER A 459 32.45 15.62 0.23
CA SER A 459 31.07 15.84 0.66
C SER A 459 30.27 14.54 0.68
N SER A 460 29.62 14.26 1.81
CA SER A 460 28.74 13.11 2.00
C SER A 460 27.55 13.07 1.02
N PRO A 461 27.14 11.89 0.53
CA PRO A 461 25.85 11.69 -0.15
C PRO A 461 24.66 12.27 0.63
N ILE A 462 24.71 12.23 1.96
CA ILE A 462 23.68 12.78 2.86
C ILE A 462 23.74 14.32 3.00
N ARG A 463 24.45 15.00 2.09
CA ARG A 463 24.39 16.47 1.94
C ARG A 463 23.57 16.91 0.72
N SER A 464 22.95 15.96 0.02
CA SER A 464 21.98 16.19 -1.05
C SER A 464 20.54 16.16 -0.52
N ARG A 465 19.57 16.63 -1.33
CA ARG A 465 18.14 16.48 -1.03
C ARG A 465 17.67 15.08 -1.41
N PHE A 466 16.84 14.48 -0.57
CA PHE A 466 16.26 13.16 -0.76
C PHE A 466 14.73 13.26 -0.84
N TYR A 467 14.11 12.43 -1.68
CA TYR A 467 12.67 12.25 -1.77
C TYR A 467 12.24 11.00 -1.02
N ILE A 468 10.97 10.94 -0.64
CA ILE A 468 10.41 9.86 0.18
C ILE A 468 9.85 8.77 -0.73
N ILE A 469 9.98 7.51 -0.31
CA ILE A 469 9.44 6.33 -0.97
C ILE A 469 8.69 5.47 0.04
N LEU A 470 7.49 5.04 -0.33
CA LEU A 470 6.65 4.09 0.41
C LEU A 470 6.33 2.91 -0.50
N ASN A 471 6.62 1.67 -0.09
CA ASN A 471 6.22 0.50 -0.87
C ASN A 471 6.03 -0.76 -0.03
N VAL A 472 5.38 -1.75 -0.65
CA VAL A 472 5.41 -3.14 -0.21
C VAL A 472 5.89 -4.00 -1.37
N ALA A 473 7.15 -4.42 -1.32
CA ALA A 473 7.69 -5.43 -2.22
C ALA A 473 7.27 -6.84 -1.78
N VAL A 474 7.41 -7.83 -2.66
CA VAL A 474 7.09 -9.23 -2.37
C VAL A 474 8.16 -10.16 -2.94
N GLY A 475 8.65 -11.06 -2.08
CA GLY A 475 9.64 -12.07 -2.43
C GLY A 475 10.94 -11.47 -2.97
N GLY A 476 11.46 -12.06 -4.05
CA GLY A 476 12.72 -11.69 -4.67
C GLY A 476 13.90 -12.55 -4.24
N THR A 477 15.01 -12.45 -4.99
CA THR A 477 16.22 -13.25 -4.76
C THR A 477 17.30 -12.51 -3.98
N GLY A 478 17.09 -11.22 -3.68
CA GLY A 478 18.04 -10.37 -2.96
C GLY A 478 17.84 -10.27 -1.43
N TYR A 479 16.60 -10.46 -0.92
CA TYR A 479 16.27 -10.06 0.46
C TYR A 479 15.98 -11.21 1.43
N PHE A 480 15.32 -12.27 0.95
CA PHE A 480 15.02 -13.44 1.76
C PHE A 480 16.17 -14.44 1.61
N SER A 481 17.01 -14.60 2.64
CA SER A 481 18.14 -15.54 2.61
C SER A 481 17.65 -16.98 2.47
N ASP A 482 18.37 -17.81 1.71
CA ASP A 482 18.13 -19.26 1.64
C ASP A 482 18.42 -19.97 2.97
N SER A 483 19.11 -19.31 3.90
CA SER A 483 19.35 -19.82 5.25
C SER A 483 18.19 -19.59 6.22
N PHE A 484 17.20 -18.78 5.82
CA PHE A 484 16.05 -18.51 6.68
C PHE A 484 15.11 -19.71 6.73
N THR A 485 14.51 -19.91 7.90
CA THR A 485 13.46 -20.90 8.11
C THR A 485 12.16 -20.20 8.44
N ASN A 486 11.04 -20.68 7.91
CA ASN A 486 9.70 -20.18 8.23
C ASN A 486 8.78 -21.37 8.45
N SER A 487 7.84 -21.24 9.39
CA SER A 487 6.93 -22.32 9.78
C SER A 487 5.50 -21.80 9.94
N PRO A 488 4.47 -22.53 9.48
CA PRO A 488 4.53 -23.85 8.84
C PRO A 488 4.98 -23.82 7.37
N ASN A 489 5.06 -22.64 6.75
CA ASN A 489 5.31 -22.50 5.31
C ASN A 489 6.79 -22.15 5.05
N PRO A 490 7.66 -23.11 4.71
CA PRO A 490 9.05 -22.81 4.40
C PRO A 490 9.17 -21.97 3.13
N LYS A 491 10.33 -21.34 2.93
CA LYS A 491 10.62 -20.57 1.72
C LYS A 491 10.53 -21.47 0.48
N PRO A 492 9.65 -21.18 -0.49
CA PRO A 492 9.41 -22.08 -1.61
C PRO A 492 10.39 -21.93 -2.78
N TRP A 493 11.27 -20.92 -2.78
CA TRP A 493 12.27 -20.69 -3.82
C TRP A 493 13.69 -20.64 -3.26
N LEU A 494 14.67 -21.00 -4.09
CA LEU A 494 16.08 -20.70 -3.87
C LEU A 494 16.45 -19.39 -4.58
N ASN A 495 17.35 -18.59 -4.00
CA ASN A 495 17.80 -17.35 -4.62
C ASN A 495 18.56 -17.56 -5.94
N THR A 496 19.07 -18.78 -6.15
CA THR A 496 19.75 -19.21 -7.38
C THR A 496 18.82 -19.88 -8.39
N SER A 497 17.53 -20.04 -8.07
CA SER A 497 16.58 -20.68 -8.99
C SER A 497 16.38 -19.81 -10.24
N PRO A 498 16.52 -20.37 -11.46
CA PRO A 498 16.21 -19.64 -12.69
C PRO A 498 14.71 -19.36 -12.85
N THR A 499 13.87 -20.02 -12.04
CA THR A 499 12.41 -19.90 -12.04
C THR A 499 11.88 -19.45 -10.68
N ALA A 500 12.67 -18.74 -9.88
CA ALA A 500 12.32 -18.37 -8.49
C ALA A 500 10.91 -17.76 -8.33
N ALA A 501 10.50 -16.85 -9.22
CA ALA A 501 9.16 -16.26 -9.19
C ALA A 501 8.05 -17.30 -9.46
N LYS A 502 8.31 -18.29 -10.31
CA LYS A 502 7.42 -19.41 -10.58
C LYS A 502 7.36 -20.36 -9.38
N ASP A 503 8.51 -20.71 -8.80
CA ASP A 503 8.57 -21.59 -7.62
C ASP A 503 7.79 -20.97 -6.44
N PHE A 504 7.96 -19.65 -6.26
CA PHE A 504 7.15 -18.87 -5.34
C PHE A 504 5.64 -18.96 -5.65
N TYR A 505 5.25 -18.72 -6.90
CA TYR A 505 3.85 -18.71 -7.28
C TYR A 505 3.18 -20.09 -7.23
N ASP A 506 3.89 -21.15 -7.60
CA ASP A 506 3.39 -22.53 -7.53
C ASP A 506 3.06 -22.93 -6.09
N ALA A 507 3.78 -22.38 -5.10
CA ALA A 507 3.54 -22.58 -3.67
C ALA A 507 2.50 -21.63 -3.05
N LYS A 508 1.74 -20.87 -3.85
CA LYS A 508 0.78 -19.87 -3.34
C LYS A 508 -0.27 -20.42 -2.38
N ALA A 509 -0.64 -21.69 -2.53
CA ALA A 509 -1.60 -22.33 -1.64
C ALA A 509 -1.09 -22.39 -0.18
N ASP A 510 0.24 -22.38 0.02
CA ASP A 510 0.85 -22.43 1.35
C ASP A 510 0.95 -21.03 1.96
N TRP A 511 1.46 -20.05 1.20
CA TRP A 511 1.76 -18.72 1.75
C TRP A 511 0.64 -17.68 1.58
N TYR A 512 -0.16 -17.72 0.51
CA TYR A 512 -1.17 -16.70 0.25
C TYR A 512 -2.26 -16.62 1.33
N PRO A 513 -2.72 -17.75 1.93
CA PRO A 513 -3.66 -17.68 3.06
C PRO A 513 -3.14 -16.85 4.25
N THR A 514 -1.82 -16.72 4.42
CA THR A 514 -1.23 -15.91 5.51
C THR A 514 -1.42 -14.41 5.32
N TRP A 515 -1.76 -13.97 4.10
CA TRP A 515 -2.12 -12.59 3.78
C TRP A 515 -3.58 -12.30 4.11
N ASN A 516 -4.33 -13.33 4.56
CA ASN A 516 -5.73 -13.25 4.92
C ASN A 516 -6.63 -12.70 3.79
N PRO A 517 -6.55 -13.16 2.53
CA PRO A 517 -7.34 -12.57 1.43
C PRO A 517 -8.86 -12.61 1.67
N ASP A 518 -9.35 -13.69 2.30
CA ASP A 518 -10.77 -13.92 2.61
C ASP A 518 -11.24 -13.26 3.93
N THR A 519 -10.31 -12.67 4.69
CA THR A 519 -10.60 -11.98 5.95
C THR A 519 -10.18 -10.54 5.81
N ASN A 520 -11.00 -9.55 6.17
CA ASN A 520 -10.64 -8.12 6.05
C ASN A 520 -10.09 -7.67 4.68
N ASN A 521 -10.41 -8.38 3.60
CA ASN A 521 -9.96 -8.08 2.23
C ASN A 521 -8.42 -8.14 2.08
N GLY A 522 -7.74 -8.98 2.85
CA GLY A 522 -6.28 -9.12 2.81
C GLY A 522 -5.54 -7.87 3.25
N GLU A 523 -6.19 -6.98 4.01
CA GLU A 523 -5.58 -5.75 4.50
C GLU A 523 -4.53 -5.99 5.59
N ASP A 524 -4.44 -7.20 6.12
CA ASP A 524 -3.29 -7.60 6.93
C ASP A 524 -1.98 -7.53 6.13
N ALA A 525 -2.02 -7.82 4.82
CA ALA A 525 -0.88 -7.69 3.93
C ALA A 525 -0.60 -6.25 3.46
N ALA A 526 -1.40 -5.27 3.92
CA ALA A 526 -1.21 -3.87 3.57
C ALA A 526 -0.30 -3.14 4.56
N MET A 527 0.65 -2.34 4.05
CA MET A 527 1.24 -1.28 4.86
C MET A 527 0.23 -0.14 4.99
N LYS A 528 -0.06 0.27 6.22
CA LYS A 528 -1.06 1.31 6.52
C LYS A 528 -0.36 2.54 7.06
N ILE A 529 -0.55 3.70 6.46
CA ILE A 529 0.11 4.94 6.86
C ILE A 529 -0.94 5.99 7.18
N LYS A 530 -0.88 6.53 8.40
CA LYS A 530 -1.78 7.58 8.89
C LYS A 530 -1.24 8.98 8.73
N SER A 531 0.09 9.14 8.72
CA SER A 531 0.68 10.43 8.41
C SER A 531 2.13 10.35 8.01
N VAL A 532 2.53 11.25 7.12
CA VAL A 532 3.93 11.60 6.84
C VAL A 532 4.12 13.08 7.15
N ARG A 533 5.05 13.40 8.05
CA ARG A 533 5.38 14.79 8.41
C ARG A 533 6.87 15.04 8.28
N VAL A 534 7.23 16.17 7.67
CA VAL A 534 8.62 16.63 7.55
C VAL A 534 8.74 18.04 8.08
N TYR A 535 9.64 18.24 9.03
CA TYR A 535 9.90 19.53 9.68
C TYR A 535 11.32 20.01 9.38
N ALA A 536 11.50 21.34 9.33
CA ALA A 536 12.83 21.93 9.45
C ALA A 536 13.39 21.76 10.87
N LEU A 537 14.72 21.83 11.00
CA LEU A 537 15.43 21.87 12.27
C LEU A 537 15.92 23.28 12.58
#